data_AF-A0A1Y2BUN3-F1
#
_entry.id   AF-A0A1Y2BUN3-F1
#
_cell.length_a   1.000
_cell.length_b   1.000
_cell.length_c   1.000
_cell.angle_alpha   90.00
_cell.angle_beta   90.00
_cell.angle_gamma   90.00
#
_symmetry.space_group_name_H-M   'P 1'
#
loop_
_entity.id
_entity.type
_entity.pdbx_description
1 polymer ?
#
loop_
_entity_poly.entity_id
_entity_poly.type
_entity_poly.pdbx_seq_one_letter_code
_entity_poly.pdbx_strand_id
1 'polypeptide(L)'
;MAENKLKRLTEDENQDSTAEPPNKKRKESSDLLKKFNCQYFYIDKSLLIKKFLQDESEIVCVTRPSGYGKTTNLKMLRYFFEMNYENIKENEFQNLQNKKYFENLLISKEKEDDQTYLDKYQGKYPVIYLDFSSVIIEETYEATIENFKTFISSLYEKYENINIENLTKNKKKKREKFQSGIFSISELKQSISFLCLSLNKVFNKQIILLIDNYDSPILNTVNTSFYNEFFKFYKDVFLIIFKEDKW
;
A
#
# COMPACT_ATOMS: atom_id res chain seq x y z
N MET A 1 20.43 50.89 -37.97
CA MET A 1 20.79 51.04 -39.39
C MET A 1 22.25 51.41 -39.46
N ALA A 2 23.01 50.72 -40.32
CA ALA A 2 24.44 50.88 -40.63
C ALA A 2 25.44 50.56 -39.50
N GLU A 3 26.54 49.83 -39.69
CA GLU A 3 27.04 49.09 -40.85
C GLU A 3 28.12 48.09 -40.40
N ASN A 4 28.03 46.90 -41.01
CA ASN A 4 29.06 45.86 -41.14
C ASN A 4 30.50 46.38 -41.31
N LYS A 5 31.46 45.71 -40.65
CA LYS A 5 32.55 45.03 -41.39
C LYS A 5 33.27 43.96 -40.56
N LEU A 6 32.88 42.73 -40.89
CA LEU A 6 33.56 41.47 -40.63
C LEU A 6 34.86 41.41 -41.46
N LYS A 7 35.98 40.98 -40.86
CA LYS A 7 37.09 40.34 -41.58
C LYS A 7 37.32 38.94 -41.00
N ARG A 8 36.81 37.96 -41.74
CA ARG A 8 37.22 36.54 -41.84
C ARG A 8 38.62 36.49 -42.50
N LEU A 9 39.49 35.47 -42.44
CA LEU A 9 39.61 34.07 -42.01
C LEU A 9 41.14 33.84 -41.89
N THR A 10 41.68 32.91 -41.11
CA THR A 10 42.00 31.54 -41.59
C THR A 10 42.10 30.56 -40.42
N GLU A 11 41.54 29.37 -40.65
CA GLU A 11 41.72 28.14 -39.89
C GLU A 11 43.16 27.64 -40.01
N ASP A 12 43.71 27.08 -38.93
CA ASP A 12 44.34 25.76 -38.97
C ASP A 12 44.57 25.23 -37.55
N GLU A 13 44.29 23.94 -37.40
CA GLU A 13 44.30 23.14 -36.20
C GLU A 13 45.71 23.01 -35.59
N ASN A 14 45.81 22.97 -34.25
CA ASN A 14 46.39 21.83 -33.53
C ASN A 14 46.53 22.11 -32.01
N GLN A 15 45.93 21.18 -31.24
CA GLN A 15 46.34 20.66 -29.94
C GLN A 15 46.87 21.64 -28.88
N ASP A 16 46.04 21.94 -27.88
CA ASP A 16 46.53 22.46 -26.60
C ASP A 16 46.00 21.61 -25.44
N SER A 17 46.96 21.10 -24.68
CA SER A 17 46.79 20.28 -23.48
C SER A 17 47.17 21.12 -22.28
N THR A 18 46.24 21.56 -21.44
CA THR A 18 46.61 22.08 -20.09
C THR A 18 45.48 21.96 -19.05
N ALA A 19 45.69 20.98 -18.15
CA ALA A 19 45.45 20.92 -16.70
C ALA A 19 44.30 21.70 -16.01
N GLU A 20 43.39 20.94 -15.36
CA GLU A 20 42.50 21.39 -14.28
C GLU A 20 43.21 21.46 -12.90
N PRO A 21 42.79 22.33 -11.95
CA PRO A 21 43.42 22.49 -10.64
C PRO A 21 43.01 21.40 -9.61
N PRO A 22 43.84 21.15 -8.58
CA PRO A 22 43.69 19.99 -7.72
C PRO A 22 42.52 20.10 -6.75
N ASN A 23 41.65 19.10 -6.84
CA ASN A 23 40.53 18.84 -5.95
C ASN A 23 41.02 18.68 -4.49
N LYS A 24 40.67 19.61 -3.60
CA LYS A 24 40.80 19.44 -2.14
C LYS A 24 39.88 18.29 -1.72
N LYS A 25 40.43 17.08 -1.61
CA LYS A 25 39.74 15.91 -1.06
C LYS A 25 39.31 16.21 0.38
N ARG A 26 38.01 16.48 0.59
CA ARG A 26 37.37 16.35 1.90
C ARG A 26 37.58 14.91 2.36
N LYS A 27 38.39 14.72 3.39
CA LYS A 27 38.57 13.44 4.07
C LYS A 27 37.39 13.25 5.03
N GLU A 28 36.22 12.98 4.48
CA GLU A 28 35.05 12.57 5.25
C GLU A 28 34.64 11.17 4.81
N SER A 29 35.37 10.17 5.28
CA SER A 29 34.79 8.83 5.45
C SER A 29 34.69 8.60 6.95
N SER A 30 33.55 9.02 7.52
CA SER A 30 33.24 8.69 8.90
C SER A 30 33.26 7.16 9.05
N ASP A 31 33.87 6.64 10.12
CA ASP A 31 33.88 5.20 10.40
C ASP A 31 32.47 4.60 10.53
N LEU A 32 31.46 5.46 10.73
CA LEU A 32 30.04 5.11 10.62
C LEU A 32 29.69 4.57 9.23
N LEU A 33 30.09 5.24 8.15
CA LEU A 33 29.80 4.81 6.78
C LEU A 33 30.49 3.48 6.44
N LYS A 34 31.68 3.22 7.01
CA LYS A 34 32.36 1.92 6.86
C LYS A 34 31.65 0.81 7.63
N LYS A 35 31.01 1.09 8.76
CA LYS A 35 30.14 0.13 9.46
C LYS A 35 28.85 -0.19 8.68
N PHE A 36 28.39 0.73 7.83
CA PHE A 36 27.22 0.50 6.96
C PHE A 36 27.56 -0.22 5.64
N ASN A 37 28.83 -0.53 5.36
CA ASN A 37 29.25 -1.38 4.23
C ASN A 37 28.95 -2.88 4.45
N CYS A 38 27.83 -3.20 5.10
CA CYS A 38 27.24 -4.53 5.00
C CYS A 38 26.45 -4.59 3.69
N GLN A 39 26.71 -5.58 2.83
CA GLN A 39 25.95 -5.76 1.58
C GLN A 39 24.44 -5.86 1.81
N TYR A 40 24.01 -6.28 3.02
CA TYR A 40 22.61 -6.30 3.44
C TYR A 40 22.52 -5.94 4.93
N PHE A 41 21.93 -4.79 5.26
CA PHE A 41 21.59 -4.42 6.64
C PHE A 41 20.07 -4.30 6.78
N TYR A 42 19.49 -5.10 7.66
CA TYR A 42 18.07 -5.04 7.99
C TYR A 42 17.86 -4.20 9.24
N ILE A 43 17.05 -3.15 9.12
CA ILE A 43 16.59 -2.37 10.27
C ILE A 43 15.27 -2.95 10.73
N ASP A 44 15.29 -3.57 11.91
CA ASP A 44 14.09 -4.09 12.55
C ASP A 44 13.16 -2.94 12.97
N LYS A 45 12.00 -2.86 12.31
CA LYS A 45 10.92 -1.91 12.61
C LYS A 45 9.69 -2.60 13.20
N SER A 46 9.81 -3.85 13.64
CA SER A 46 8.69 -4.65 14.14
C SER A 46 7.97 -4.02 15.35
N LEU A 47 8.64 -3.16 16.13
CA LEU A 47 7.99 -2.38 17.19
C LEU A 47 6.93 -1.39 16.67
N LEU A 48 6.84 -1.14 15.36
CA LEU A 48 5.69 -0.44 14.77
C LEU A 48 4.38 -1.22 15.01
N ILE A 49 4.41 -2.55 15.07
CA ILE A 49 3.24 -3.38 15.38
C ILE A 49 2.70 -3.04 16.76
N LYS A 50 3.58 -2.93 17.75
CA LYS A 50 3.21 -2.51 19.11
C LYS A 50 2.60 -1.11 19.10
N LYS A 51 3.24 -0.16 18.42
CA LYS A 51 2.71 1.22 18.32
C LYS A 51 1.34 1.25 17.67
N PHE A 52 1.12 0.44 16.64
CA PHE A 52 -0.17 0.31 15.97
C PHE A 52 -1.25 -0.25 16.91
N LEU A 53 -0.93 -1.27 17.71
CA LEU A 53 -1.88 -1.86 18.66
C LEU A 53 -2.21 -0.97 19.86
N GLN A 54 -1.27 -0.09 20.25
CA GLN A 54 -1.46 0.86 21.36
C GLN A 54 -2.12 2.16 20.91
N ASP A 55 -2.31 2.35 19.61
CA ASP A 55 -3.02 3.51 19.06
C ASP A 55 -4.53 3.24 19.13
N GLU A 56 -5.26 4.11 19.81
CA GLU A 56 -6.73 4.02 19.94
C GLU A 56 -7.45 4.65 18.74
N SER A 57 -6.71 5.22 17.78
CA SER A 57 -7.28 5.84 16.58
C SER A 57 -7.87 4.79 15.65
N GLU A 58 -9.14 4.97 15.26
CA GLU A 58 -9.81 4.12 14.26
C GLU A 58 -9.16 4.25 12.86
N ILE A 59 -8.62 5.43 12.55
CA ILE A 59 -7.99 5.73 11.27
C ILE A 59 -6.63 6.37 11.51
N VAL A 60 -5.57 5.72 11.00
CA VAL A 60 -4.19 6.21 11.08
C VAL A 60 -3.69 6.61 9.70
N CYS A 61 -3.37 7.89 9.51
CA CYS A 61 -2.78 8.40 8.26
C CYS A 61 -1.26 8.60 8.39
N VAL A 62 -0.48 7.96 7.54
CA VAL A 62 1.00 8.06 7.54
C VAL A 62 1.47 9.06 6.48
N THR A 63 1.75 10.29 6.89
CA THR A 63 2.08 11.43 5.98
C THR A 63 3.56 11.54 5.58
N ARG A 64 4.36 10.50 5.76
CA ARG A 64 5.81 10.55 5.45
C ARG A 64 6.07 10.65 3.94
N PRO A 65 7.20 11.24 3.48
CA PRO A 65 7.55 11.31 2.06
C PRO A 65 7.72 9.94 1.38
N SER A 66 7.88 9.95 0.05
CA SER A 66 8.24 8.73 -0.70
C SER A 66 9.60 8.18 -0.25
N GLY A 67 9.80 6.85 -0.35
CA GLY A 67 11.05 6.19 0.04
C GLY A 67 11.24 5.91 1.54
N TYR A 68 10.30 6.32 2.41
CA TYR A 68 10.39 6.09 3.86
C TYR A 68 10.02 4.66 4.32
N GLY A 69 9.73 3.76 3.37
CA GLY A 69 9.36 2.38 3.65
C GLY A 69 7.90 2.20 4.12
N LYS A 70 6.98 3.09 3.72
CA LYS A 70 5.55 3.01 4.05
C LYS A 70 4.94 1.70 3.57
N THR A 71 5.13 1.36 2.29
CA THR A 71 4.73 0.07 1.70
C THR A 71 5.32 -1.12 2.46
N THR A 72 6.62 -1.08 2.80
CA THR A 72 7.27 -2.15 3.57
C THR A 72 6.64 -2.31 4.96
N ASN A 73 6.35 -1.20 5.63
CA ASN A 73 5.70 -1.20 6.95
C ASN A 73 4.26 -1.72 6.88
N LEU A 74 3.47 -1.28 5.88
CA LEU A 74 2.11 -1.79 5.66
C LEU A 74 2.12 -3.29 5.35
N LYS A 75 3.05 -3.76 4.51
CA LYS A 75 3.23 -5.19 4.26
C LYS A 75 3.64 -5.95 5.52
N MET A 76 4.52 -5.40 6.35
CA MET A 76 4.87 -6.02 7.64
C MET A 76 3.65 -6.16 8.55
N LEU A 77 2.81 -5.12 8.69
CA LEU A 77 1.57 -5.20 9.45
C LEU A 77 0.63 -6.25 8.86
N ARG A 78 0.50 -6.29 7.52
CA ARG A 78 -0.26 -7.32 6.82
C ARG A 78 0.24 -8.72 7.18
N TYR A 79 1.52 -9.03 6.97
CA TYR A 79 2.08 -10.35 7.28
C TYR A 79 1.98 -10.72 8.77
N PHE A 80 2.00 -9.73 9.67
CA PHE A 80 1.83 -9.98 11.08
C PHE A 80 0.39 -10.34 11.44
N PHE A 81 -0.60 -9.57 10.97
CA PHE A 81 -1.98 -9.74 11.41
C PHE A 81 -2.82 -10.70 10.55
N GLU A 82 -2.52 -10.83 9.26
CA GLU A 82 -3.35 -11.53 8.26
C GLU A 82 -3.50 -13.01 8.58
N MET A 83 -4.75 -13.42 8.80
CA MET A 83 -5.12 -14.82 8.98
C MET A 83 -5.08 -15.61 7.68
N ASN A 84 -4.97 -16.93 7.78
CA ASN A 84 -5.14 -17.80 6.62
C ASN A 84 -6.65 -17.99 6.31
N TYR A 85 -7.01 -17.83 5.03
CA TYR A 85 -8.39 -17.89 4.57
C TYR A 85 -8.80 -19.27 4.01
N GLU A 86 -7.84 -20.14 3.68
CA GLU A 86 -8.09 -21.44 3.04
C GLU A 86 -8.56 -22.51 4.03
N ASN A 87 -8.08 -22.46 5.28
CA ASN A 87 -8.43 -23.48 6.27
C ASN A 87 -8.64 -22.90 7.66
N ILE A 88 -9.86 -22.38 7.89
CA ILE A 88 -10.22 -21.63 9.09
C ILE A 88 -10.01 -22.46 10.38
N LYS A 89 -10.22 -23.78 10.30
CA LYS A 89 -10.02 -24.73 11.42
C LYS A 89 -8.55 -25.09 11.68
N GLU A 90 -7.69 -24.98 10.67
CA GLU A 90 -6.23 -25.20 10.78
C GLU A 90 -5.43 -23.89 10.93
N ASN A 91 -6.12 -22.77 11.15
CA ASN A 91 -5.48 -21.46 11.32
C ASN A 91 -4.37 -21.46 12.37
N GLU A 92 -4.47 -22.28 13.42
CA GLU A 92 -3.40 -22.43 14.41
C GLU A 92 -2.09 -22.92 13.77
N PHE A 93 -2.14 -23.88 12.82
CA PHE A 93 -0.96 -24.47 12.18
C PHE A 93 -0.32 -23.59 11.11
N GLN A 94 -1.12 -22.83 10.36
CA GLN A 94 -0.57 -21.89 9.37
C GLN A 94 -0.05 -20.61 10.03
N ASN A 95 -0.68 -20.16 11.12
CA ASN A 95 -0.14 -19.08 11.95
C ASN A 95 1.24 -19.45 12.53
N LEU A 96 1.49 -20.73 12.82
CA LEU A 96 2.81 -21.24 13.22
C LEU A 96 3.88 -21.09 12.12
N GLN A 97 3.54 -21.16 10.83
CA GLN A 97 4.53 -20.95 9.75
C GLN A 97 4.93 -19.48 9.63
N ASN A 98 3.97 -18.56 9.73
CA ASN A 98 4.27 -17.12 9.72
C ASN A 98 4.97 -16.66 11.00
N LYS A 99 4.80 -17.37 12.12
CA LYS A 99 5.46 -17.10 13.41
C LYS A 99 6.98 -16.96 13.25
N LYS A 100 7.59 -17.84 12.44
CA LYS A 100 9.03 -17.86 12.14
C LYS A 100 9.57 -16.53 11.62
N TYR A 101 8.76 -15.74 10.91
CA TYR A 101 9.20 -14.44 10.39
C TYR A 101 9.38 -13.38 11.48
N PHE A 102 8.76 -13.56 12.66
CA PHE A 102 8.75 -12.57 13.73
C PHE A 102 9.43 -13.04 15.03
N GLU A 103 9.68 -14.34 15.19
CA GLU A 103 10.27 -14.94 16.40
C GLU A 103 11.59 -14.30 16.87
N ASN A 104 12.42 -13.84 15.93
CA ASN A 104 13.73 -13.25 16.23
C ASN A 104 13.74 -11.71 16.16
N LEU A 105 12.57 -11.07 15.96
CA LEU A 105 12.44 -9.62 15.88
C LEU A 105 12.13 -9.01 17.24
N LEU A 106 12.29 -7.69 17.38
CA LEU A 106 12.02 -6.97 18.63
C LEU A 106 10.59 -7.19 19.14
N ILE A 107 9.60 -7.29 18.24
CA ILE A 107 8.20 -7.54 18.62
C ILE A 107 8.00 -8.88 19.36
N SER A 108 8.84 -9.90 19.16
CA SER A 108 8.71 -11.18 19.88
C SER A 108 9.02 -11.08 21.37
N LYS A 109 9.74 -10.03 21.77
CA LYS A 109 10.07 -9.73 23.16
C LYS A 109 8.98 -8.94 23.86
N GLU A 110 8.04 -8.38 23.11
CA GLU A 110 6.94 -7.59 23.65
C GLU A 110 5.84 -8.51 24.19
N LYS A 111 5.31 -8.12 25.35
CA LYS A 111 4.26 -8.83 26.07
C LYS A 111 3.16 -7.89 26.50
N GLU A 112 1.96 -8.44 26.59
CA GLU A 112 0.80 -7.80 27.19
C GLU A 112 0.14 -8.85 28.09
N ASP A 113 0.05 -8.54 29.38
CA ASP A 113 -0.23 -9.51 30.43
C ASP A 113 0.78 -10.68 30.40
N ASP A 114 0.30 -11.92 30.56
CA ASP A 114 1.12 -13.14 30.52
C ASP A 114 1.33 -13.70 29.10
N GLN A 115 0.90 -13.00 28.05
CA GLN A 115 0.98 -13.44 26.65
C GLN A 115 1.94 -12.58 25.82
N THR A 116 2.64 -13.21 24.87
CA THR A 116 3.44 -12.47 23.89
C THR A 116 2.54 -11.81 22.85
N TYR A 117 3.02 -10.73 22.22
CA TYR A 117 2.29 -10.11 21.11
C TYR A 117 2.06 -11.09 19.95
N LEU A 118 3.00 -12.00 19.69
CA LEU A 118 2.85 -13.03 18.65
C LEU A 118 1.69 -13.96 19.00
N ASP A 119 1.66 -14.49 20.23
CA ASP A 119 0.63 -15.42 20.66
C ASP A 119 -0.75 -14.76 20.69
N LYS A 120 -0.83 -13.47 21.04
CA LYS A 120 -2.09 -12.74 21.17
C LYS A 120 -2.65 -12.29 19.82
N TYR A 121 -1.82 -11.80 18.90
CA TYR A 121 -2.28 -11.06 17.72
C TYR A 121 -1.91 -11.65 16.36
N GLN A 122 -0.83 -12.43 16.26
CA GLN A 122 -0.29 -12.81 14.96
C GLN A 122 -1.21 -13.77 14.19
N GLY A 123 -1.50 -13.44 12.93
CA GLY A 123 -2.33 -14.23 12.02
C GLY A 123 -3.78 -14.40 12.48
N LYS A 124 -4.28 -13.49 13.34
CA LYS A 124 -5.62 -13.62 13.92
C LYS A 124 -6.67 -12.73 13.30
N TYR A 125 -6.31 -11.80 12.42
CA TYR A 125 -7.23 -10.80 11.90
C TYR A 125 -7.43 -10.95 10.40
N PRO A 126 -8.66 -10.76 9.90
CA PRO A 126 -8.86 -10.52 8.49
C PRO A 126 -8.24 -9.17 8.11
N VAL A 127 -7.30 -9.20 7.18
CA VAL A 127 -6.61 -8.02 6.66
C VAL A 127 -7.01 -7.81 5.19
N ILE A 128 -7.44 -6.60 4.85
CA ILE A 128 -7.66 -6.17 3.48
C ILE A 128 -6.56 -5.19 3.11
N TYR A 129 -5.78 -5.53 2.08
CA TYR A 129 -4.71 -4.68 1.57
C TYR A 129 -5.06 -4.14 0.19
N LEU A 130 -5.20 -2.81 0.13
CA LEU A 130 -5.48 -2.05 -1.09
C LEU A 130 -4.20 -1.35 -1.55
N ASP A 131 -3.81 -1.60 -2.80
CA ASP A 131 -2.69 -0.91 -3.42
C ASP A 131 -3.15 -0.16 -4.67
N PHE A 132 -3.33 1.15 -4.50
CA PHE A 132 -3.85 2.01 -5.55
C PHE A 132 -2.82 2.35 -6.63
N SER A 133 -1.55 1.91 -6.50
CA SER A 133 -0.58 2.05 -7.59
C SER A 133 -0.94 1.20 -8.81
N SER A 134 -1.80 0.20 -8.63
CA SER A 134 -2.28 -0.69 -9.71
C SER A 134 -3.44 -0.10 -10.51
N VAL A 135 -4.06 0.98 -10.04
CA VAL A 135 -5.17 1.64 -10.74
C VAL A 135 -4.61 2.52 -11.85
N ILE A 136 -4.88 2.13 -13.09
CA ILE A 136 -4.46 2.84 -14.29
C ILE A 136 -5.51 3.90 -14.65
N ILE A 137 -5.04 5.14 -14.85
CA ILE A 137 -5.85 6.24 -15.36
C ILE A 137 -5.79 6.22 -16.89
N GLU A 138 -6.97 6.12 -17.51
CA GLU A 138 -7.14 6.01 -18.96
C GLU A 138 -7.44 7.37 -19.60
N GLU A 139 -7.60 7.39 -20.93
CA GLU A 139 -7.91 8.60 -21.70
C GLU A 139 -9.29 9.19 -21.34
N THR A 140 -10.24 8.37 -20.88
CA THR A 140 -11.59 8.80 -20.51
C THR A 140 -11.98 8.41 -19.09
N TYR A 141 -12.99 9.09 -18.56
CA TYR A 141 -13.56 8.78 -17.26
C TYR A 141 -14.14 7.36 -17.23
N GLU A 142 -14.88 6.97 -18.26
CA GLU A 142 -15.53 5.66 -18.36
C GLU A 142 -14.49 4.54 -18.36
N ALA A 143 -13.43 4.68 -19.16
CA ALA A 143 -12.36 3.68 -19.21
C ALA A 143 -11.61 3.59 -17.87
N THR A 144 -11.37 4.73 -17.20
CA THR A 144 -10.77 4.78 -15.86
C THR A 144 -11.66 4.07 -14.82
N ILE A 145 -12.99 4.26 -14.91
CA ILE A 145 -13.94 3.57 -14.04
C ILE A 145 -13.95 2.06 -14.29
N GLU A 146 -13.88 1.60 -15.54
CA GLU A 146 -13.76 0.16 -15.84
C GLU A 146 -12.48 -0.45 -15.27
N ASN A 147 -11.34 0.25 -15.35
CA ASN A 147 -10.12 -0.19 -14.66
C ASN A 147 -10.30 -0.28 -13.14
N PHE A 148 -11.02 0.66 -12.54
CA PHE A 148 -11.34 0.60 -11.12
C PHE A 148 -12.24 -0.60 -10.78
N LYS A 149 -13.20 -0.95 -11.64
CA LYS A 149 -14.00 -2.17 -11.48
C LYS A 149 -13.13 -3.42 -11.54
N THR A 150 -12.18 -3.47 -12.47
CA THR A 150 -11.21 -4.58 -12.57
C THR A 150 -10.38 -4.70 -11.29
N PHE A 151 -9.88 -3.57 -10.75
CA PHE A 151 -9.20 -3.54 -9.45
C PHE A 151 -10.05 -4.13 -8.32
N ILE A 152 -11.34 -3.78 -8.26
CA ILE A 152 -12.28 -4.35 -7.29
C ILE A 152 -12.54 -5.84 -7.55
N SER A 153 -12.68 -6.26 -8.80
CA SER A 153 -12.88 -7.68 -9.15
C SER A 153 -11.72 -8.53 -8.64
N SER A 154 -10.48 -8.13 -8.95
CA SER A 154 -9.27 -8.81 -8.49
C SER A 154 -9.09 -8.76 -6.97
N LEU A 155 -9.61 -7.72 -6.30
CA LEU A 155 -9.66 -7.69 -4.84
C LEU A 155 -10.57 -8.79 -4.30
N TYR A 156 -11.73 -9.02 -4.91
CA TYR A 156 -12.70 -10.01 -4.46
C TYR A 156 -12.26 -11.46 -4.76
N GLU A 157 -11.54 -11.68 -5.86
CA GLU A 157 -10.95 -12.97 -6.23
C GLU A 157 -10.03 -13.51 -5.12
N LYS A 158 -9.24 -12.65 -4.47
CA LYS A 158 -8.37 -13.04 -3.33
C LYS A 158 -9.11 -13.72 -2.18
N TYR A 159 -10.42 -13.51 -2.10
CA TYR A 159 -11.27 -14.00 -1.03
C TYR A 159 -12.30 -15.04 -1.55
N GLU A 160 -12.18 -15.51 -2.79
CA GLU A 160 -13.17 -16.39 -3.43
C GLU A 160 -13.43 -17.68 -2.64
N ASN A 161 -12.39 -18.24 -2.04
CA ASN A 161 -12.42 -19.51 -1.32
C ASN A 161 -12.99 -19.41 0.10
N ILE A 162 -13.33 -18.20 0.56
CA ILE A 162 -13.93 -18.01 1.88
C ILE A 162 -15.36 -18.52 1.88
N ASN A 163 -15.68 -19.43 2.80
CA ASN A 163 -17.05 -19.86 3.02
C ASN A 163 -17.91 -18.71 3.57
N ILE A 164 -18.87 -18.27 2.78
CA ILE A 164 -19.81 -17.18 3.08
C ILE A 164 -21.22 -17.66 3.44
N GLU A 165 -21.36 -18.89 3.93
CA GLU A 165 -22.67 -19.50 4.23
C GLU A 165 -23.59 -18.63 5.09
N ASN A 166 -23.02 -17.91 6.05
CA ASN A 166 -23.73 -17.02 6.96
C ASN A 166 -24.21 -15.68 6.33
N LEU A 167 -23.89 -15.44 5.06
CA LEU A 167 -24.43 -14.33 4.28
C LEU A 167 -25.81 -14.69 3.69
N THR A 168 -26.73 -13.72 3.70
CA THR A 168 -28.03 -13.86 3.04
C THR A 168 -27.88 -14.06 1.53
N LYS A 169 -28.85 -14.70 0.86
CA LYS A 169 -28.86 -14.90 -0.60
C LYS A 169 -28.57 -13.62 -1.41
N ASN A 170 -29.12 -12.48 -0.99
CA ASN A 170 -28.90 -11.20 -1.67
C ASN A 170 -27.45 -10.71 -1.53
N LYS A 171 -26.82 -10.90 -0.37
CA LYS A 171 -25.40 -10.55 -0.16
C LYS A 171 -24.48 -11.45 -0.99
N LYS A 172 -24.78 -12.76 -1.09
CA LYS A 172 -24.04 -13.68 -1.96
C LYS A 172 -24.08 -13.24 -3.43
N LYS A 173 -25.28 -12.93 -3.95
CA LYS A 173 -25.44 -12.36 -5.30
C LYS A 173 -24.68 -11.05 -5.50
N LYS A 174 -24.70 -10.15 -4.51
CA LYS A 174 -23.96 -8.88 -4.59
C LYS A 174 -22.44 -9.13 -4.66
N ARG A 175 -21.93 -10.11 -3.92
CA ARG A 175 -20.52 -10.54 -4.00
C ARG A 175 -20.16 -11.12 -5.37
N GLU A 176 -20.99 -12.01 -5.91
CA GLU A 176 -20.80 -12.61 -7.24
C GLU A 176 -20.73 -11.53 -8.33
N LYS A 177 -21.55 -10.48 -8.23
CA LYS A 177 -21.45 -9.31 -9.13
C LYS A 177 -20.09 -8.63 -9.04
N PHE A 178 -19.59 -8.39 -7.83
CA PHE A 178 -18.28 -7.75 -7.66
C PHE A 178 -17.15 -8.62 -8.19
N GLN A 179 -17.24 -9.94 -8.03
CA GLN A 179 -16.28 -10.91 -8.60
C GLN A 179 -16.33 -10.98 -10.12
N SER A 180 -17.47 -10.67 -10.75
CA SER A 180 -17.60 -10.71 -12.21
C SER A 180 -17.25 -9.39 -12.91
N GLY A 181 -17.00 -8.31 -12.16
CA GLY A 181 -16.82 -6.97 -12.74
C GLY A 181 -18.13 -6.29 -13.18
N ILE A 182 -19.28 -6.96 -13.12
CA ILE A 182 -20.54 -6.47 -13.69
C ILE A 182 -21.38 -5.78 -12.61
N PHE A 183 -21.08 -4.50 -12.37
CA PHE A 183 -21.80 -3.66 -11.41
C PHE A 183 -21.77 -2.17 -11.80
N SER A 184 -22.73 -1.42 -11.26
CA SER A 184 -22.88 0.02 -11.49
C SER A 184 -21.82 0.85 -10.73
N ILE A 185 -21.65 2.11 -11.13
CA ILE A 185 -20.79 3.08 -10.40
C ILE A 185 -21.26 3.26 -8.94
N SER A 186 -22.57 3.22 -8.70
CA SER A 186 -23.14 3.31 -7.35
C SER A 186 -22.75 2.10 -6.49
N GLU A 187 -22.83 0.89 -7.05
CA GLU A 187 -22.37 -0.33 -6.39
C GLU A 187 -20.86 -0.32 -6.19
N LEU A 188 -20.09 0.18 -7.17
CA LEU A 188 -18.64 0.30 -7.09
C LEU A 188 -18.18 1.12 -5.88
N LYS A 189 -18.84 2.27 -5.62
CA LYS A 189 -18.55 3.13 -4.47
C LYS A 189 -18.68 2.41 -3.12
N GLN A 190 -19.54 1.41 -3.03
CA GLN A 190 -19.80 0.63 -1.81
C GLN A 190 -19.02 -0.68 -1.75
N SER A 191 -18.28 -1.04 -2.79
CA SER A 191 -17.64 -2.36 -2.91
C SER A 191 -16.69 -2.67 -1.75
N ILE A 192 -15.74 -1.79 -1.45
CA ILE A 192 -14.75 -2.00 -0.38
C ILE A 192 -15.43 -2.14 0.99
N SER A 193 -16.38 -1.25 1.32
CA SER A 193 -17.19 -1.33 2.55
C SER A 193 -17.95 -2.65 2.65
N PHE A 194 -18.59 -3.06 1.55
CA PHE A 194 -19.32 -4.31 1.50
C PHE A 194 -18.41 -5.51 1.74
N LEU A 195 -17.18 -5.50 1.21
CA LEU A 195 -16.19 -6.54 1.47
C LEU A 195 -15.82 -6.58 2.96
N CYS A 196 -15.50 -5.42 3.57
CA CYS A 196 -15.19 -5.32 5.00
C CYS A 196 -16.32 -5.90 5.85
N LEU A 197 -17.56 -5.45 5.64
CA LEU A 197 -18.74 -5.94 6.35
C LEU A 197 -19.01 -7.44 6.13
N SER A 198 -18.71 -7.94 4.93
CA SER A 198 -18.89 -9.36 4.61
C SER A 198 -17.88 -10.22 5.36
N LEU A 199 -16.60 -9.83 5.35
CA LEU A 199 -15.55 -10.55 6.07
C LEU A 199 -15.73 -10.43 7.60
N ASN A 200 -16.12 -9.26 8.10
CA ASN A 200 -16.42 -9.07 9.53
C ASN A 200 -17.51 -10.04 9.96
N LYS A 201 -18.59 -10.14 9.18
CA LYS A 201 -19.69 -11.07 9.47
C LYS A 201 -19.27 -12.54 9.37
N VAL A 202 -18.42 -12.90 8.41
CA VAL A 202 -17.95 -14.28 8.23
C VAL A 202 -17.05 -14.72 9.39
N PHE A 203 -16.10 -13.88 9.78
CA PHE A 203 -15.10 -14.23 10.78
C PHE A 203 -15.45 -13.83 12.20
N ASN A 204 -16.45 -12.95 12.38
CA ASN A 204 -16.80 -12.32 13.64
C ASN A 204 -15.59 -11.64 14.31
N LYS A 205 -14.81 -10.90 13.49
CA LYS A 205 -13.60 -10.18 13.90
C LYS A 205 -13.54 -8.83 13.21
N GLN A 206 -12.95 -7.86 13.90
CA GLN A 206 -12.60 -6.56 13.31
C GLN A 206 -11.70 -6.74 12.09
N ILE A 207 -11.96 -5.95 11.06
CA ILE A 207 -11.13 -5.89 9.85
C ILE A 207 -9.97 -4.94 10.07
N ILE A 208 -8.78 -5.28 9.58
CA ILE A 208 -7.69 -4.32 9.41
C ILE A 208 -7.64 -3.94 7.93
N LEU A 209 -8.00 -2.69 7.62
CA LEU A 209 -7.93 -2.15 6.27
C LEU A 209 -6.63 -1.37 6.09
N LEU A 210 -5.74 -1.87 5.25
CA LEU A 210 -4.46 -1.26 4.91
C LEU A 210 -4.54 -0.66 3.52
N ILE A 211 -4.29 0.63 3.40
CA ILE A 211 -4.39 1.38 2.15
C ILE A 211 -3.03 1.97 1.80
N ASP A 212 -2.47 1.54 0.68
CA ASP A 212 -1.23 2.08 0.12
C ASP A 212 -1.51 2.89 -1.15
N ASN A 213 -0.63 3.86 -1.44
CA ASN A 213 -0.69 4.71 -2.63
C ASN A 213 -2.06 5.38 -2.89
N TYR A 214 -2.82 5.69 -1.84
CA TYR A 214 -4.19 6.25 -1.94
C TYR A 214 -4.26 7.59 -2.72
N ASP A 215 -3.16 8.32 -2.81
CA ASP A 215 -3.04 9.57 -3.54
C ASP A 215 -2.78 9.36 -5.04
N SER A 216 -2.21 8.23 -5.43
CA SER A 216 -1.79 7.93 -6.81
C SER A 216 -2.90 8.15 -7.86
N PRO A 217 -4.15 7.64 -7.69
CA PRO A 217 -5.18 7.83 -8.70
C PRO A 217 -5.59 9.31 -8.88
N ILE A 218 -5.59 10.08 -7.80
CA ILE A 218 -5.90 11.52 -7.87
C ILE A 218 -4.74 12.28 -8.53
N LEU A 219 -3.50 11.98 -8.17
CA LEU A 219 -2.32 12.63 -8.76
C LEU A 219 -2.23 12.36 -10.26
N ASN A 220 -2.52 11.13 -10.68
CA ASN A 220 -2.48 10.73 -12.09
C ASN A 220 -3.64 11.31 -12.92
N THR A 221 -4.72 11.81 -12.29
CA THR A 221 -5.85 12.43 -12.99
C THR A 221 -5.77 13.95 -13.09
N VAL A 222 -4.80 14.62 -12.46
CA VAL A 222 -4.76 16.11 -12.35
C VAL A 222 -4.83 16.82 -13.71
N ASN A 223 -4.22 16.25 -14.75
CA ASN A 223 -4.15 16.88 -16.08
C ASN A 223 -5.23 16.37 -17.06
N THR A 224 -6.23 15.61 -16.59
CA THR A 224 -7.30 15.10 -17.45
C THR A 224 -8.51 16.03 -17.46
N SER A 225 -9.28 16.01 -18.55
CA SER A 225 -10.52 16.79 -18.68
C SER A 225 -11.60 16.35 -17.67
N PHE A 226 -11.47 15.14 -17.12
CA PHE A 226 -12.42 14.53 -16.19
C PHE A 226 -11.95 14.52 -14.73
N TYR A 227 -10.88 15.23 -14.39
CA TYR A 227 -10.33 15.30 -13.02
C TYR A 227 -11.41 15.55 -11.95
N ASN A 228 -12.26 16.57 -12.14
CA ASN A 228 -13.28 16.95 -11.15
C ASN A 228 -14.32 15.84 -10.94
N GLU A 229 -14.68 15.14 -12.01
CA GLU A 229 -15.65 14.04 -11.96
C GLU A 229 -15.04 12.83 -11.23
N PHE A 230 -13.81 12.47 -11.57
CA PHE A 230 -13.09 11.39 -10.90
C PHE A 230 -12.82 11.71 -9.42
N PHE A 231 -12.39 12.93 -9.09
CA PHE A 231 -12.17 13.36 -7.72
C PHE A 231 -13.45 13.23 -6.88
N LYS A 232 -14.61 13.61 -7.43
CA LYS A 232 -15.90 13.42 -6.75
C LYS A 232 -16.19 11.94 -6.51
N PHE A 233 -16.01 11.09 -7.52
CA PHE A 233 -16.16 9.64 -7.37
C PHE A 233 -15.24 9.07 -6.28
N TYR A 234 -13.95 9.39 -6.34
CA TYR A 234 -12.93 8.87 -5.44
C TYR A 234 -13.16 9.35 -4.00
N LYS A 235 -13.51 10.64 -3.82
CA LYS A 235 -13.91 11.18 -2.53
C LYS A 235 -15.11 10.42 -1.95
N ASP A 236 -16.12 10.13 -2.76
CA ASP A 236 -17.30 9.38 -2.30
C ASP A 236 -16.93 7.95 -1.84
N VAL A 237 -15.99 7.28 -2.53
CA VAL A 237 -15.49 5.95 -2.14
C VAL A 237 -14.91 6.01 -0.71
N PHE A 238 -13.97 6.92 -0.46
CA PHE A 238 -13.33 7.03 0.87
C PHE A 238 -14.29 7.53 1.95
N LEU A 239 -15.22 8.43 1.61
CA LEU A 239 -16.27 8.84 2.54
C LEU A 239 -17.13 7.66 2.98
N ILE A 240 -17.42 6.70 2.10
CA ILE A 240 -18.18 5.50 2.47
C ILE A 240 -17.33 4.59 3.37
N ILE A 241 -16.06 4.35 2.99
CA ILE A 241 -15.13 3.50 3.76
C ILE A 241 -14.96 4.02 5.19
N PHE A 242 -14.78 5.33 5.36
CA PHE A 242 -14.45 5.94 6.64
C PHE A 242 -15.65 6.39 7.48
N LYS A 243 -16.87 6.46 6.92
CA LYS A 243 -18.10 6.76 7.69
C LYS A 243 -18.76 5.52 8.29
N GLU A 244 -18.44 4.33 7.81
CA GLU A 244 -18.96 3.11 8.40
C GLU A 244 -18.19 2.81 9.69
N ASP A 245 -18.68 3.32 10.83
CA ASP A 245 -18.09 3.16 12.18
C ASP A 245 -18.02 1.69 12.68
N LYS A 246 -18.33 0.68 11.84
CA LYS A 246 -18.64 -0.69 12.29
C LYS A 246 -18.24 -1.77 11.28
N TRP A 247 -16.94 -1.98 11.07
CA TRP A 247 -16.40 -3.21 10.50
C TRP A 247 -15.24 -3.77 11.33
#